data_AF-A0A6I2QXD7-F1
#
_entry.id   AF-A0A6I2QXD7-F1
#
_cell.length_a   1.000
_cell.length_b   1.000
_cell.length_c   1.000
_cell.angle_alpha   90.00
_cell.angle_beta   90.00
_cell.angle_gamma   90.00
#
_symmetry.space_group_name_H-M   'P 1'
#
loop_
_entity.id
_entity.type
_entity.pdbx_description
1 polymer ?
#
loop_
_entity_poly.entity_id
_entity_poly.type
_entity_poly.pdbx_seq_one_letter_code
_entity_poly.pdbx_strand_id
1 'polypeptide(L)'
;MGKKRNIPVYNRGNAARQTQRKYLGSKMTQAERVQKNREAAGHVISMCFLVALNNRYGIGEERLGRVTDAANAELERFDLEKRAVGMEKAKKRLAGKLGELLPNGFLLPATKTPRREKDWAMLGEQREAAEIVVGCYALAAHKALSFGPDRVQGTVAETERVFREFGAWTEGGDYFGYALLARELERIFRTPITVDESDAREPIFGDTLD
;
A
#
# COMPACT_ATOMS: atom_id res chain seq x y z
N MET A 1 22.89 63.61 26.32
CA MET A 1 21.82 63.31 25.33
C MET A 1 22.45 62.63 24.13
N GLY A 2 21.97 61.43 23.76
CA GLY A 2 22.34 60.74 22.53
C GLY A 2 21.29 59.67 22.25
N LYS A 3 20.40 59.93 21.29
CA LYS A 3 19.22 59.10 20.97
C LYS A 3 19.64 57.70 20.54
N LYS A 4 19.33 56.66 21.33
CA LYS A 4 19.28 55.27 20.85
C LYS A 4 18.16 55.15 19.82
N ARG A 5 18.52 54.98 18.55
CA ARG A 5 17.57 54.55 17.51
C ARG A 5 17.26 53.08 17.73
N ASN A 6 16.03 52.81 18.12
CA ASN A 6 15.46 51.48 18.28
C ASN A 6 15.21 50.88 16.88
N ILE A 7 16.00 49.88 16.48
CA ILE A 7 15.72 49.08 15.29
C ILE A 7 15.27 47.70 15.79
N PRO A 8 14.03 47.26 15.51
CA PRO A 8 13.53 45.98 16.01
C PRO A 8 14.32 44.80 15.44
N VAL A 9 14.58 43.82 16.30
CA VAL A 9 15.26 42.55 15.97
C VAL A 9 14.28 41.65 15.21
N TYR A 10 14.05 41.91 13.93
CA TYR A 10 13.42 40.95 13.04
C TYR A 10 14.42 40.48 11.98
N ASN A 11 14.68 39.17 11.99
CA ASN A 11 15.17 38.38 10.86
C ASN A 11 16.53 38.77 10.25
N ARG A 12 17.62 38.43 10.94
CA ARG A 12 18.87 37.99 10.26
C ARG A 12 19.02 36.47 10.32
N GLY A 13 17.98 35.77 9.89
CA GLY A 13 18.16 34.43 9.32
C GLY A 13 18.42 34.61 7.83
N ASN A 14 19.61 34.25 7.36
CA ASN A 14 20.01 34.34 5.94
C ASN A 14 18.85 33.94 5.03
N ALA A 15 18.42 34.82 4.12
CA ALA A 15 17.44 34.48 3.08
C ALA A 15 17.85 33.19 2.36
N ALA A 16 19.16 32.97 2.18
CA ALA A 16 19.73 31.72 1.70
C ALA A 16 19.39 30.49 2.55
N ARG A 17 19.41 30.56 3.89
CA ARG A 17 18.98 29.47 4.80
C ARG A 17 17.47 29.25 4.78
N GLN A 18 16.68 30.31 4.61
CA GLN A 18 15.22 30.21 4.50
C GLN A 18 14.81 29.58 3.16
N THR A 19 15.50 29.94 2.08
CA THR A 19 15.37 29.34 0.75
C THR A 19 15.91 27.90 0.73
N GLN A 20 17.03 27.60 1.40
CA GLN A 20 17.52 26.23 1.61
C GLN A 20 16.51 25.37 2.37
N ARG A 21 15.87 25.89 3.43
CA ARG A 21 14.81 25.16 4.15
C ARG A 21 13.56 24.93 3.30
N LYS A 22 13.28 25.84 2.35
CA LYS A 22 12.17 25.74 1.39
C LYS A 22 12.45 24.76 0.24
N TYR A 23 13.71 24.63 -0.22
CA TYR A 23 14.07 23.86 -1.43
C TYR A 23 14.90 22.59 -1.17
N LEU A 24 15.67 22.52 -0.08
CA LEU A 24 16.57 21.41 0.28
C LEU A 24 16.16 20.67 1.56
N GLY A 25 15.02 21.04 2.16
CA GLY A 25 14.44 20.39 3.33
C GLY A 25 13.00 19.95 3.09
N SER A 26 12.72 19.27 1.96
CA SER A 26 11.34 18.83 1.70
C SER A 26 10.96 17.72 2.68
N LYS A 27 10.38 18.12 3.81
CA LYS A 27 9.46 17.25 4.54
C LYS A 27 8.33 16.95 3.56
N MET A 28 8.11 15.67 3.29
CA MET A 28 7.01 15.19 2.46
C MET A 28 5.71 15.87 2.91
N THR A 29 5.01 16.49 1.97
CA THR A 29 3.72 17.13 2.23
C THR A 29 2.71 16.08 2.71
N GLN A 30 1.67 16.50 3.43
CA GLN A 30 0.64 15.56 3.90
C GLN A 30 -0.03 14.79 2.74
N ALA A 31 -0.24 15.45 1.59
CA ALA A 31 -0.79 14.81 0.40
C ALA A 31 0.17 13.74 -0.17
N GLU A 32 1.46 14.05 -0.29
CA GLU A 32 2.47 13.06 -0.74
C GLU A 32 2.58 11.88 0.23
N ARG A 33 2.43 12.11 1.54
CA ARG A 33 2.39 11.04 2.55
C ARG A 33 1.20 10.12 2.38
N VAL A 34 0.02 10.68 2.19
CA VAL A 34 -1.20 9.89 1.96
C VAL A 34 -1.05 9.07 0.68
N GLN A 35 -0.55 9.67 -0.40
CA GLN A 35 -0.35 8.97 -1.67
C GLN A 35 0.64 7.81 -1.54
N LYS A 36 1.83 8.04 -0.97
CA LYS A 36 2.82 6.96 -0.76
C LYS A 36 2.28 5.86 0.16
N ASN A 37 1.50 6.22 1.16
CA ASN A 37 0.88 5.27 2.07
C ASN A 37 -0.13 4.35 1.34
N ARG A 38 -0.92 4.91 0.42
CA ARG A 38 -1.84 4.14 -0.44
C ARG A 38 -1.10 3.22 -1.38
N GLU A 39 -0.05 3.71 -2.05
CA GLU A 39 0.78 2.93 -2.97
C GLU A 39 1.46 1.77 -2.25
N ALA A 40 2.06 2.03 -1.09
CA ALA A 40 2.68 0.99 -0.27
C ALA A 40 1.68 -0.08 0.18
N ALA A 41 0.50 0.31 0.67
CA ALA A 41 -0.55 -0.65 1.02
C ALA A 41 -1.00 -1.50 -0.18
N GLY A 42 -1.15 -0.88 -1.35
CA GLY A 42 -1.48 -1.57 -2.59
C GLY A 42 -0.42 -2.57 -3.03
N HIS A 43 0.86 -2.19 -2.98
CA HIS A 43 1.96 -3.09 -3.34
C HIS A 43 2.09 -4.26 -2.36
N VAL A 44 2.11 -3.98 -1.05
CA VAL A 44 2.21 -5.04 -0.03
C VAL A 44 1.06 -6.03 -0.16
N ILE A 45 -0.18 -5.55 -0.29
CA ILE A 45 -1.31 -6.47 -0.35
C ILE A 45 -1.34 -7.29 -1.65
N SER A 46 -0.87 -6.73 -2.76
CA SER A 46 -0.68 -7.47 -4.02
C SER A 46 0.30 -8.63 -3.81
N MET A 47 1.44 -8.36 -3.17
CA MET A 47 2.44 -9.37 -2.83
C MET A 47 1.87 -10.45 -1.90
N CYS A 48 1.16 -10.05 -0.84
CA CYS A 48 0.48 -10.98 0.07
C CYS A 48 -0.52 -11.88 -0.68
N PHE A 49 -1.24 -11.36 -1.68
CA PHE A 49 -2.21 -12.12 -2.46
C PHE A 49 -1.54 -13.18 -3.34
N LEU A 50 -0.40 -12.86 -3.97
CA LEU A 50 0.37 -13.82 -4.76
C LEU A 50 0.96 -14.92 -3.89
N VAL A 51 1.51 -14.58 -2.73
CA VAL A 51 1.98 -15.54 -1.73
C VAL A 51 0.82 -16.42 -1.26
N ALA A 52 -0.36 -15.84 -1.01
CA ALA A 52 -1.55 -16.59 -0.60
C ALA A 52 -2.02 -17.62 -1.64
N LEU A 53 -2.01 -17.25 -2.93
CA LEU A 53 -2.31 -18.18 -4.03
C LEU A 53 -1.33 -19.36 -4.04
N ASN A 54 -0.05 -19.09 -3.83
CA ASN A 54 0.97 -20.13 -3.76
C ASN A 54 0.79 -21.02 -2.52
N ASN A 55 0.72 -20.43 -1.33
CA ASN A 55 0.59 -21.16 -0.06
C ASN A 55 -0.61 -22.10 -0.04
N ARG A 56 -1.76 -21.62 -0.57
CA ARG A 56 -3.02 -22.36 -0.46
C ARG A 56 -3.25 -23.37 -1.58
N TYR A 57 -2.76 -23.09 -2.78
CA TYR A 57 -3.09 -23.90 -3.97
C TYR A 57 -1.88 -24.31 -4.82
N GLY A 58 -0.66 -23.98 -4.40
CA GLY A 58 0.56 -24.29 -5.14
C GLY A 58 0.63 -23.62 -6.51
N ILE A 59 0.02 -22.44 -6.68
CA ILE A 59 0.06 -21.73 -7.96
C ILE A 59 1.49 -21.26 -8.21
N GLY A 60 2.12 -21.81 -9.25
CA GLY A 60 3.48 -21.48 -9.64
C GLY A 60 3.57 -20.22 -10.51
N GLU A 61 4.80 -19.77 -10.73
CA GLU A 61 5.21 -18.56 -11.46
C GLU A 61 4.36 -18.25 -12.71
N GLU A 62 4.30 -19.14 -13.70
CA GLU A 62 3.61 -18.86 -14.98
C GLU A 62 2.13 -18.50 -14.77
N ARG A 63 1.46 -19.20 -13.84
CA ARG A 63 0.06 -18.97 -13.51
C ARG A 63 -0.13 -17.71 -12.66
N LEU A 64 0.82 -17.42 -11.77
CA LEU A 64 0.82 -16.16 -11.02
C LEU A 64 1.05 -14.96 -11.94
N GLY A 65 1.92 -15.07 -12.94
CA GLY A 65 2.12 -14.04 -13.97
C GLY A 65 0.80 -13.72 -14.68
N ARG A 66 0.04 -14.73 -15.10
CA ARG A 66 -1.30 -14.53 -15.68
C ARG A 66 -2.28 -13.84 -14.73
N VAL A 67 -2.20 -14.12 -13.43
CA VAL A 67 -3.02 -13.41 -12.43
C VAL A 67 -2.59 -11.96 -12.31
N THR A 68 -1.29 -11.68 -12.25
CA THR A 68 -0.75 -10.32 -12.18
C THR A 68 -1.15 -9.49 -13.40
N ASP A 69 -1.03 -10.05 -14.61
CA ASP A 69 -1.45 -9.38 -15.85
C ASP A 69 -2.95 -9.07 -15.85
N ALA A 70 -3.77 -10.04 -15.45
CA ALA A 70 -5.21 -9.85 -15.33
C ALA A 70 -5.57 -8.83 -14.25
N ALA A 71 -4.85 -8.81 -13.12
CA ALA A 71 -5.07 -7.84 -12.05
C ALA A 71 -4.71 -6.42 -12.48
N ASN A 72 -3.58 -6.25 -13.19
CA ASN A 72 -3.19 -4.97 -13.77
C ASN A 72 -4.24 -4.45 -14.75
N ALA A 73 -4.79 -5.31 -15.60
CA ALA A 73 -5.88 -4.94 -16.49
C ALA A 73 -7.16 -4.52 -15.73
N GLU A 74 -7.49 -5.18 -14.61
CA GLU A 74 -8.62 -4.74 -13.77
C GLU A 74 -8.34 -3.42 -13.03
N LEU A 75 -7.11 -3.21 -12.56
CA LEU A 75 -6.68 -1.96 -11.91
C LEU A 75 -6.75 -0.78 -12.89
N GLU A 76 -6.27 -0.95 -14.13
CA GLU A 76 -6.38 0.06 -15.18
C GLU A 76 -7.84 0.40 -15.50
N ARG A 77 -8.70 -0.63 -15.64
CA ARG A 77 -10.14 -0.45 -15.84
C ARG A 77 -10.77 0.30 -14.66
N PHE A 78 -10.40 -0.07 -13.44
CA PHE A 78 -10.88 0.61 -12.24
C PHE A 78 -10.46 2.08 -12.22
N ASP A 79 -9.22 2.40 -12.60
CA ASP A 79 -8.73 3.77 -12.68
C ASP A 79 -9.46 4.60 -13.73
N LEU A 80 -9.75 4.02 -14.89
CA LEU A 80 -10.58 4.67 -15.92
C LEU A 80 -12.01 4.90 -15.41
N GLU A 81 -12.62 3.91 -14.75
CA GLU A 81 -13.94 4.06 -14.15
C GLU A 81 -13.95 5.13 -13.05
N LYS A 82 -12.96 5.13 -12.16
CA LYS A 82 -12.79 6.15 -11.12
C LYS A 82 -12.74 7.55 -11.70
N ARG A 83 -11.99 7.76 -12.79
CA ARG A 83 -11.94 9.06 -13.49
C ARG A 83 -13.30 9.46 -14.09
N ALA A 84 -14.06 8.49 -14.59
CA ALA A 84 -15.34 8.75 -15.24
C ALA A 84 -16.50 9.00 -14.26
N VAL A 85 -16.57 8.25 -13.16
CA VAL A 85 -17.75 8.24 -12.26
C VAL A 85 -17.45 8.59 -10.80
N GLY A 86 -16.18 8.80 -10.46
CA GLY A 86 -15.73 9.01 -9.09
C GLY A 86 -15.51 7.73 -8.30
N MET A 87 -14.78 7.85 -7.20
CA MET A 87 -14.32 6.77 -6.32
C MET A 87 -15.45 5.84 -5.86
N GLU A 88 -16.48 6.40 -5.22
CA GLU A 88 -17.59 5.65 -4.63
C GLU A 88 -18.37 4.82 -5.65
N LYS A 89 -18.64 5.37 -6.84
CA LYS A 89 -19.36 4.65 -7.89
C LYS A 89 -18.48 3.56 -8.51
N ALA A 90 -17.17 3.80 -8.67
CA ALA A 90 -16.23 2.79 -9.14
C ALA A 90 -16.13 1.61 -8.16
N LYS A 91 -16.04 1.88 -6.84
CA LYS A 91 -16.05 0.83 -5.80
C LYS A 91 -17.34 0.00 -5.83
N LYS A 92 -18.50 0.63 -5.94
CA LYS A 92 -19.79 -0.07 -6.05
C LYS A 92 -19.85 -0.96 -7.30
N ARG A 93 -19.31 -0.51 -8.43
CA ARG A 93 -19.21 -1.33 -9.66
C ARG A 93 -18.26 -2.50 -9.48
N LEU A 94 -17.10 -2.30 -8.84
CA LEU A 94 -16.17 -3.37 -8.51
C LEU A 94 -16.83 -4.41 -7.59
N ALA A 95 -17.49 -3.99 -6.52
CA ALA A 95 -18.25 -4.87 -5.63
C ALA A 95 -19.35 -5.64 -6.37
N GLY A 96 -20.06 -4.97 -7.29
CA GLY A 96 -21.06 -5.62 -8.15
C GLY A 96 -20.47 -6.67 -9.09
N LYS A 97 -19.27 -6.45 -9.63
CA LYS A 97 -18.54 -7.44 -10.45
C LYS A 97 -18.07 -8.64 -9.61
N LEU A 98 -17.68 -8.40 -8.36
CA LEU A 98 -17.25 -9.45 -7.45
C LEU A 98 -18.42 -10.36 -7.04
N GLY A 99 -19.58 -9.77 -6.70
CA GLY A 99 -20.77 -10.54 -6.35
C GLY A 99 -20.48 -11.65 -5.33
N GLU A 100 -20.84 -12.88 -5.67
CA GLU A 100 -20.61 -14.06 -4.82
C GLU A 100 -19.13 -14.45 -4.66
N LEU A 101 -18.24 -13.97 -5.52
CA LEU A 101 -16.80 -14.24 -5.40
C LEU A 101 -16.21 -13.61 -4.13
N LEU A 102 -16.73 -12.45 -3.71
CA LEU A 102 -16.27 -11.76 -2.51
C LEU A 102 -17.40 -10.89 -1.91
N PRO A 103 -18.44 -11.49 -1.31
CA PRO A 103 -19.64 -10.78 -0.89
C PRO A 103 -19.40 -9.80 0.27
N ASN A 104 -18.40 -10.08 1.11
CA ASN A 104 -18.06 -9.28 2.28
C ASN A 104 -16.93 -8.26 2.02
N GLY A 105 -16.44 -8.18 0.79
CA GLY A 105 -15.27 -7.35 0.44
C GLY A 105 -14.00 -7.78 1.16
N PHE A 106 -13.05 -6.85 1.27
CA PHE A 106 -11.81 -7.03 2.01
C PHE A 106 -11.57 -5.83 2.93
N LEU A 107 -11.18 -6.11 4.17
CA LEU A 107 -10.79 -5.09 5.14
C LEU A 107 -9.36 -5.35 5.58
N LEU A 108 -8.46 -4.40 5.26
CA LEU A 108 -7.07 -4.50 5.70
C LEU A 108 -6.97 -4.51 7.24
N PRO A 109 -6.33 -5.53 7.84
CA PRO A 109 -6.02 -5.52 9.26
C PRO A 109 -5.13 -4.34 9.61
N ALA A 110 -5.30 -3.76 10.80
CA ALA A 110 -4.37 -2.75 11.27
C ALA A 110 -3.07 -3.45 11.73
N THR A 111 -1.92 -3.02 11.22
CA THR A 111 -0.60 -3.49 11.71
C THR A 111 -0.26 -2.88 13.06
N LYS A 112 -0.84 -1.72 13.37
CA LYS A 112 -0.66 -0.99 14.62
C LYS A 112 -1.98 -0.46 15.14
N THR A 113 -2.08 -0.31 16.45
CA THR A 113 -3.23 0.36 17.07
C THR A 113 -3.16 1.87 16.80
N PRO A 114 -4.10 2.44 16.02
CA PRO A 114 -4.13 3.89 15.79
C PRO A 114 -4.44 4.63 17.10
N ARG A 115 -3.67 5.69 17.41
CA ARG A 115 -3.84 6.45 18.67
C ARG A 115 -4.35 7.87 18.43
N ARG A 116 -4.05 8.45 17.27
CA ARG A 116 -4.41 9.83 16.90
C ARG A 116 -5.31 9.84 15.67
N GLU A 117 -6.06 10.92 15.48
CA GLU A 117 -6.93 11.12 14.31
C GLU A 117 -6.17 10.94 12.98
N LYS A 118 -4.94 11.45 12.91
CA LYS A 118 -4.07 11.26 11.74
C LYS A 118 -3.79 9.78 11.45
N ASP A 119 -3.59 8.96 12.48
CA ASP A 119 -3.31 7.53 12.32
C ASP A 119 -4.55 6.79 11.79
N TRP A 120 -5.73 7.19 12.28
CA TRP A 120 -7.01 6.69 11.77
C TRP A 120 -7.24 7.07 10.31
N ALA A 121 -6.96 8.32 9.93
CA ALA A 121 -7.04 8.75 8.55
C ALA A 121 -6.08 7.94 7.66
N MET A 122 -4.82 7.77 8.08
CA MET A 122 -3.84 6.97 7.33
C MET A 122 -4.28 5.51 7.18
N LEU A 123 -4.83 4.88 8.22
CA LEU A 123 -5.37 3.51 8.12
C LEU A 123 -6.59 3.45 7.19
N GLY A 124 -7.44 4.47 7.19
CA GLY A 124 -8.58 4.56 6.26
C GLY A 124 -8.13 4.56 4.80
N GLU A 125 -7.10 5.35 4.49
CA GLU A 125 -6.49 5.42 3.15
C GLU A 125 -5.86 4.09 2.73
N GLN A 126 -5.14 3.42 3.64
CA GLN A 126 -4.58 2.08 3.39
C GLN A 126 -5.67 1.05 3.13
N ARG A 127 -6.75 1.06 3.92
CA ARG A 127 -7.88 0.14 3.78
C ARG A 127 -8.58 0.32 2.45
N GLU A 128 -8.83 1.56 2.03
CA GLU A 128 -9.47 1.81 0.74
C GLU A 128 -8.57 1.34 -0.42
N ALA A 129 -7.27 1.64 -0.37
CA ALA A 129 -6.32 1.17 -1.38
C ALA A 129 -6.28 -0.37 -1.46
N ALA A 130 -6.21 -1.03 -0.30
CA ALA A 130 -6.12 -2.49 -0.25
C ALA A 130 -7.43 -3.18 -0.66
N GLU A 131 -8.59 -2.63 -0.31
CA GLU A 131 -9.90 -3.11 -0.76
C GLU A 131 -9.98 -3.16 -2.29
N ILE A 132 -9.54 -2.09 -2.96
CA ILE A 132 -9.53 -1.99 -4.42
C ILE A 132 -8.60 -3.03 -5.03
N VAL A 133 -7.37 -3.11 -4.52
CA VAL A 133 -6.36 -4.04 -5.03
C VAL A 133 -6.81 -5.49 -4.85
N VAL A 134 -7.25 -5.89 -3.65
CA VAL A 134 -7.73 -7.25 -3.40
C VAL A 134 -8.95 -7.57 -4.26
N GLY A 135 -9.86 -6.62 -4.45
CA GLY A 135 -10.99 -6.80 -5.36
C GLY A 135 -10.57 -7.06 -6.82
N CYS A 136 -9.59 -6.31 -7.32
CA CYS A 136 -9.05 -6.52 -8.66
C CYS A 136 -8.32 -7.87 -8.79
N TYR A 137 -7.52 -8.25 -7.79
CA TYR A 137 -6.83 -9.54 -7.74
C TYR A 137 -7.79 -10.73 -7.59
N ALA A 138 -8.89 -10.57 -6.85
CA ALA A 138 -9.94 -11.57 -6.75
C ALA A 138 -10.64 -11.82 -8.10
N LEU A 139 -10.97 -10.75 -8.84
CA LEU A 139 -11.48 -10.86 -10.20
C LEU A 139 -10.44 -11.49 -11.15
N ALA A 140 -9.17 -11.12 -11.00
CA ALA A 140 -8.09 -11.69 -11.80
C ALA A 140 -7.92 -13.19 -11.55
N ALA A 141 -7.94 -13.64 -10.30
CA ALA A 141 -7.89 -15.06 -9.95
C ALA A 141 -9.08 -15.83 -10.54
N HIS A 142 -10.28 -15.24 -10.51
CA HIS A 142 -11.45 -15.82 -11.17
C HIS A 142 -11.24 -15.94 -12.69
N LYS A 143 -10.78 -14.89 -13.37
CA LYS A 143 -10.61 -14.87 -14.83
C LYS A 143 -9.44 -15.73 -15.32
N ALA A 144 -8.28 -15.63 -14.68
CA ALA A 144 -7.05 -16.27 -15.13
C ALA A 144 -6.92 -17.73 -14.68
N LEU A 145 -7.54 -18.10 -13.54
CA LEU A 145 -7.42 -19.44 -12.95
C LEU A 145 -8.76 -20.19 -12.87
N SER A 146 -9.86 -19.58 -13.31
CA SER A 146 -11.22 -20.13 -13.19
C SER A 146 -11.60 -20.46 -11.74
N PHE A 147 -11.11 -19.67 -10.78
CA PHE A 147 -11.46 -19.86 -9.37
C PHE A 147 -12.92 -19.48 -9.12
N GLY A 148 -13.70 -20.41 -8.56
CA GLY A 148 -15.03 -20.12 -8.02
C GLY A 148 -14.99 -19.41 -6.65
N PRO A 149 -16.16 -19.07 -6.09
CA PRO A 149 -16.29 -18.34 -4.82
C PRO A 149 -15.41 -18.89 -3.69
N ASP A 150 -15.48 -20.19 -3.41
CA ASP A 150 -14.74 -20.81 -2.31
C ASP A 150 -13.22 -20.59 -2.43
N ARG A 151 -12.69 -20.69 -3.65
CA ARG A 151 -11.25 -20.53 -3.88
C ARG A 151 -10.82 -19.07 -3.79
N VAL A 152 -11.63 -18.15 -4.31
CA VAL A 152 -11.39 -16.71 -4.19
C VAL A 152 -11.43 -16.28 -2.73
N GLN A 153 -12.51 -16.59 -2.01
CA GLN A 153 -12.66 -16.24 -0.59
C GLN A 153 -11.56 -16.87 0.26
N GLY A 154 -11.19 -18.12 -0.03
CA GLY A 154 -10.05 -18.77 0.62
C GLY A 154 -8.71 -18.06 0.35
N THR A 155 -8.50 -17.52 -0.85
CA THR A 155 -7.31 -16.72 -1.18
C THR A 155 -7.31 -15.40 -0.41
N VAL A 156 -8.46 -14.73 -0.30
CA VAL A 156 -8.58 -13.46 0.42
C VAL A 156 -8.33 -13.64 1.93
N ALA A 157 -8.88 -14.69 2.53
CA ALA A 157 -8.62 -15.02 3.93
C ALA A 157 -7.14 -15.35 4.18
N GLU A 158 -6.51 -16.06 3.25
CA GLU A 158 -5.08 -16.35 3.29
C GLU A 158 -4.23 -15.08 3.12
N THR A 159 -4.65 -14.16 2.25
CA THR A 159 -4.01 -12.85 2.03
C THR A 159 -4.01 -12.03 3.32
N GLU A 160 -5.12 -12.06 4.07
CA GLU A 160 -5.21 -11.43 5.38
C GLU A 160 -4.19 -12.03 6.37
N ARG A 161 -4.04 -13.36 6.40
CA ARG A 161 -3.07 -14.03 7.27
C ARG A 161 -1.64 -13.61 6.92
N VAL A 162 -1.27 -13.66 5.63
CA VAL A 162 0.06 -13.26 5.16
C VAL A 162 0.33 -11.78 5.48
N PHE A 163 -0.68 -10.92 5.36
CA PHE A 163 -0.54 -9.50 5.74
C PHE A 163 -0.31 -9.31 7.25
N ARG A 164 -0.95 -10.12 8.11
CA ARG A 164 -0.70 -10.08 9.57
C ARG A 164 0.71 -10.55 9.90
N GLU A 165 1.21 -11.59 9.24
CA GLU A 165 2.60 -12.05 9.36
C GLU A 165 3.58 -10.96 8.93
N PHE A 166 3.34 -10.31 7.80
CA PHE A 166 4.10 -9.12 7.37
C PHE A 166 4.09 -8.03 8.43
N GLY A 167 2.90 -7.69 8.97
CA GLY A 167 2.76 -6.69 10.03
C GLY A 167 3.62 -6.99 11.26
N ALA A 168 3.67 -8.25 11.70
CA ALA A 168 4.54 -8.66 12.80
C ALA A 168 6.04 -8.49 12.46
N TRP A 169 6.45 -8.73 11.22
CA TRP A 169 7.84 -8.50 10.79
C TRP A 169 8.21 -7.02 10.78
N THR A 170 7.25 -6.13 10.55
CA THR A 170 7.52 -4.68 10.58
C THR A 170 7.84 -4.14 11.97
N GLU A 171 7.68 -4.92 13.04
CA GLU A 171 8.26 -4.59 14.36
C GLU A 171 9.78 -4.48 14.32
N GLY A 172 10.45 -5.25 13.45
CA GLY A 172 11.88 -5.15 13.16
C GLY A 172 12.24 -4.03 12.17
N GLY A 173 11.26 -3.22 11.75
CA GLY A 173 11.36 -2.19 10.72
C GLY A 173 10.72 -2.61 9.39
N ASP A 174 10.13 -1.65 8.68
CA ASP A 174 9.44 -1.88 7.40
C ASP A 174 10.29 -2.66 6.40
N TYR A 175 11.56 -2.28 6.23
CA TYR A 175 12.49 -2.91 5.28
C TYR A 175 12.71 -4.39 5.59
N PHE A 176 12.78 -4.75 6.87
CA PHE A 176 12.88 -6.15 7.26
C PHE A 176 11.61 -6.92 6.85
N GLY A 177 10.43 -6.33 7.07
CA GLY A 177 9.16 -6.90 6.60
C GLY A 177 9.12 -7.05 5.08
N TYR A 178 9.52 -6.02 4.33
CA TYR A 178 9.59 -6.07 2.86
C TYR A 178 10.58 -7.12 2.37
N ALA A 179 11.76 -7.24 2.98
CA ALA A 179 12.77 -8.22 2.61
C ALA A 179 12.29 -9.66 2.85
N LEU A 180 11.57 -9.93 3.94
CA LEU A 180 10.99 -11.25 4.20
C LEU A 180 9.87 -11.58 3.20
N LEU A 181 8.99 -10.62 2.90
CA LEU A 181 7.96 -10.80 1.88
C LEU A 181 8.54 -11.01 0.47
N ALA A 182 9.58 -10.24 0.12
CA ALA A 182 10.32 -10.41 -1.12
C ALA A 182 10.95 -11.81 -1.21
N ARG A 183 11.56 -12.30 -0.12
CA ARG A 183 12.12 -13.66 -0.07
C ARG A 183 11.08 -14.75 -0.30
N GLU A 184 9.85 -14.61 0.20
CA GLU A 184 8.77 -15.55 -0.11
C GLU A 184 8.45 -15.55 -1.61
N LEU A 185 8.38 -14.36 -2.22
CA LEU A 185 8.16 -14.23 -3.66
C LEU A 185 9.34 -14.79 -4.47
N GLU A 186 10.60 -14.58 -4.06
CA GLU A 186 11.78 -15.15 -4.72
C GLU A 186 11.72 -16.68 -4.73
N ARG A 187 11.24 -17.30 -3.65
CA ARG A 187 11.06 -18.76 -3.59
C ARG A 187 10.02 -19.25 -4.60
N ILE A 188 8.98 -18.45 -4.84
CA ILE A 188 7.88 -18.76 -5.75
C ILE A 188 8.29 -18.54 -7.22
N PHE A 189 8.87 -17.38 -7.52
CA PHE A 189 9.23 -16.94 -8.87
C PHE A 189 10.63 -17.38 -9.31
N ARG A 190 11.43 -17.96 -8.40
CA ARG A 190 12.83 -18.38 -8.63
C ARG A 190 13.70 -17.30 -9.26
N THR A 191 13.32 -16.04 -9.05
CA THR A 191 13.94 -14.85 -9.60
C THR A 191 14.28 -13.93 -8.43
N PRO A 192 15.49 -13.34 -8.38
CA PRO A 192 15.85 -12.38 -7.35
C PRO A 192 14.92 -11.16 -7.38
N ILE A 193 14.43 -10.74 -6.22
CA ILE A 193 13.58 -9.57 -6.03
C ILE A 193 14.31 -8.63 -5.09
N THR A 194 14.78 -7.51 -5.63
CA THR A 194 15.48 -6.49 -4.85
C THR A 194 14.47 -5.49 -4.29
N VAL A 195 14.55 -5.21 -2.99
CA VAL A 195 13.83 -4.10 -2.37
C VAL A 195 14.63 -2.82 -2.61
N ASP A 196 14.05 -1.85 -3.31
CA ASP A 196 14.69 -0.55 -3.55
C ASP A 196 14.51 0.36 -2.32
N GLU A 197 15.64 0.72 -1.70
CA GLU A 197 15.69 1.58 -0.51
C GLU A 197 15.97 3.05 -0.84
N SER A 198 16.14 3.41 -2.11
CA SER A 198 16.67 4.72 -2.53
C SER A 198 15.78 5.92 -2.17
N ASP A 199 14.46 5.72 -2.03
CA ASP A 199 13.48 6.75 -1.67
C ASP A 199 12.93 6.64 -0.22
N ALA A 200 13.59 5.82 0.61
CA ALA A 200 13.31 5.61 2.02
C ALA A 200 13.47 6.90 2.86
N ARG A 201 12.38 7.53 3.28
CA ARG A 201 12.46 8.71 4.17
C ARG A 201 11.77 8.53 5.53
N GLU A 202 10.66 7.79 5.59
CA GLU A 202 9.91 7.47 6.82
C GLU A 202 9.25 6.08 6.69
N PRO A 203 9.16 5.27 7.77
CA PRO A 203 8.45 3.99 7.75
C PRO A 203 6.93 4.20 7.62
N ILE A 204 6.26 3.24 6.97
CA ILE A 204 4.84 3.24 6.62
C ILE A 204 4.03 2.29 7.51
N PHE A 205 4.60 1.13 7.86
CA PHE A 205 3.92 0.04 8.58
C PHE A 205 4.47 -0.20 9.99
N GLY A 206 5.79 -0.11 10.17
CA GLY A 206 6.59 -0.27 11.38
C GLY A 206 7.02 1.06 11.99
N ASP A 207 7.62 1.03 13.19
CA ASP A 207 8.04 2.25 13.90
C ASP A 207 9.36 2.77 13.32
N THR A 208 9.63 4.08 13.46
CA THR A 208 10.98 4.60 13.21
C THR A 208 11.94 3.86 14.12
N LEU A 209 12.97 3.23 13.56
CA LEU A 209 14.13 2.80 14.32
C LEU A 209 14.70 4.07 14.96
N ASP A 210 14.48 4.21 16.27
CA ASP A 210 15.07 5.27 17.09
C ASP A 210 16.61 5.12 17.16
#